data_AF-A0A1H5PFV3-F1
#
_entry.id   AF-A0A1H5PFV3-F1
#
_cell.length_a   1.000
_cell.length_b   1.000
_cell.length_c   1.000
_cell.angle_alpha   90.00
_cell.angle_beta   90.00
_cell.angle_gamma   90.00
#
_symmetry.space_group_name_H-M   'P 1'
#
loop_
_entity.id
_entity.type
_entity.pdbx_description
1 polymer ?
#
loop_
_entity_poly.entity_id
_entity_poly.type
_entity_poly.pdbx_seq_one_letter_code
_entity_poly.pdbx_strand_id
1 'polypeptide(L)'
;MTETNVFRLSHPGTFTDALTEVLRNGARALLAQAVEAEVASVLMRQSAELTEDGRQRLVRHGHLPEREIMTGIGPVAVRCPRVRDRVGEGADRIRFSSTILPPYARRSKSLEVLLPVLYLKGISSGDFEEALVALLGKNAGGLSASTIGRLKEAWSEEHARWSKRDLSAERYVYFWVDGIHVQARLEDEAQCLLVIIGATPEGKKELVGLTDGVRESAQSWRGHCHGNLFLLIITSL
;
A
#
# COMPACT_ATOMS: atom_id res chain seq x y z
N MET A 1 -33.10 43.85 0.94
CA MET A 1 -32.42 43.02 1.96
C MET A 1 -31.75 41.88 1.23
N THR A 2 -30.43 41.94 1.07
CA THR A 2 -29.65 40.89 0.42
C THR A 2 -29.37 39.79 1.44
N GLU A 3 -30.00 38.63 1.28
CA GLU A 3 -29.70 37.44 2.06
C GLU A 3 -28.33 36.90 1.65
N THR A 4 -27.33 37.21 2.46
CA THR A 4 -25.97 36.70 2.33
C THR A 4 -25.94 35.25 2.80
N ASN A 5 -26.08 34.31 1.86
CA ASN A 5 -26.07 32.87 2.11
C ASN A 5 -24.63 32.33 2.23
N VAL A 6 -23.80 32.98 3.06
CA VAL A 6 -22.41 32.57 3.29
C VAL A 6 -22.40 31.46 4.34
N PHE A 7 -22.43 30.22 3.88
CA PHE A 7 -22.10 29.06 4.70
C PHE A 7 -20.61 29.14 5.05
N ARG A 8 -20.28 29.20 6.35
CA ARG A 8 -18.90 28.97 6.80
C ARG A 8 -18.55 27.52 6.47
N LEU A 9 -17.69 27.32 5.48
CA LEU A 9 -17.03 26.04 5.27
C LEU A 9 -16.29 25.69 6.56
N SER A 10 -16.65 24.56 7.17
CA SER A 10 -15.97 24.04 8.34
C SER A 10 -14.49 23.88 7.98
N HIS A 11 -13.58 24.41 8.81
CA HIS A 11 -12.15 24.27 8.54
C HIS A 11 -11.80 22.77 8.54
N PRO A 12 -11.21 22.25 7.45
CA PRO A 12 -10.81 20.85 7.40
C PRO A 12 -9.87 20.51 8.56
N GLY A 13 -10.14 19.41 9.25
CA GLY A 13 -9.20 18.81 10.19
C GLY A 13 -9.40 19.08 11.68
N THR A 14 -10.48 19.73 12.10
CA THR A 14 -10.90 19.80 13.52
C THR A 14 -12.23 19.08 13.71
N PHE A 15 -12.18 17.75 13.64
CA PHE A 15 -13.29 16.87 14.05
C PHE A 15 -12.91 16.26 15.39
N THR A 16 -13.17 17.00 16.47
CA THR A 16 -13.10 16.46 17.83
C THR A 16 -14.52 16.34 18.33
N ASP A 17 -15.16 15.20 18.04
CA ASP A 17 -16.47 14.87 18.55
C ASP A 17 -16.36 13.79 19.63
N ALA A 18 -17.35 13.76 20.53
CA ALA A 18 -17.35 12.86 21.68
C ALA A 18 -17.35 11.37 21.27
N LEU A 19 -17.96 11.04 20.13
CA LEU A 19 -18.00 9.66 19.63
C LEU A 19 -16.59 9.22 19.20
N THR A 20 -15.89 10.02 18.42
CA THR A 20 -14.52 9.71 17.98
C THR A 20 -13.55 9.55 19.16
N GLU A 21 -13.66 10.38 20.20
CA GLU A 21 -12.85 10.24 21.41
C GLU A 21 -13.15 8.94 22.18
N VAL A 22 -14.42 8.58 22.33
CA VAL A 22 -14.82 7.30 22.96
C VAL A 22 -14.28 6.12 22.16
N LEU A 23 -14.41 6.15 20.82
CA LEU A 23 -13.89 5.11 19.94
C LEU A 23 -12.36 5.00 20.03
N ARG A 24 -11.65 6.13 20.06
CA ARG A 24 -10.18 6.14 20.15
C ARG A 24 -9.68 5.57 21.48
N ASN A 25 -10.34 5.93 22.58
CA ASN A 25 -10.01 5.39 23.90
C ASN A 25 -10.33 3.90 24.00
N GLY A 26 -11.47 3.47 23.46
CA GLY A 26 -11.83 2.06 23.36
C GLY A 26 -10.82 1.26 22.51
N ALA A 27 -10.45 1.77 21.34
CA ALA A 27 -9.46 1.15 20.47
C ALA A 27 -8.09 1.01 21.16
N ARG A 28 -7.65 2.04 21.89
CA ARG A 28 -6.41 1.99 22.69
C ARG A 28 -6.46 0.86 23.72
N ALA A 29 -7.55 0.77 24.49
CA ALA A 29 -7.70 -0.26 25.52
C ALA A 29 -7.76 -1.67 24.92
N LEU A 30 -8.53 -1.85 23.85
CA LEU A 30 -8.66 -3.14 23.15
C LEU A 30 -7.34 -3.60 22.54
N LEU A 31 -6.58 -2.69 21.90
CA LEU A 31 -5.26 -3.02 21.35
C LEU A 31 -4.27 -3.41 22.45
N ALA A 32 -4.25 -2.68 23.56
CA ALA A 32 -3.40 -3.04 24.70
C ALA A 32 -3.75 -4.44 25.23
N GLN A 33 -5.03 -4.73 25.42
CA GLN A 33 -5.51 -6.02 25.92
C GLN A 33 -5.20 -7.16 24.94
N ALA A 34 -5.39 -6.94 23.64
CA ALA A 34 -5.14 -7.95 22.61
C ALA A 34 -3.66 -8.31 22.50
N VAL A 35 -2.77 -7.33 22.60
CA VAL A 35 -1.32 -7.56 22.54
C VAL A 35 -0.80 -8.20 23.82
N GLU A 36 -1.34 -7.83 24.99
CA GLU A 36 -1.05 -8.52 26.25
C GLU A 36 -1.49 -9.99 26.22
N ALA A 37 -2.65 -10.28 25.62
CA ALA A 37 -3.14 -11.64 25.41
C ALA A 37 -2.25 -12.44 24.44
N GLU A 38 -1.77 -11.81 23.37
CA GLU A 38 -0.80 -12.42 22.44
C GLU A 38 0.49 -12.81 23.16
N VAL A 39 1.04 -11.91 23.98
CA VAL A 39 2.25 -12.18 24.76
C VAL A 39 2.01 -13.29 25.79
N ALA A 40 0.87 -13.27 26.48
CA ALA A 40 0.52 -14.34 27.42
C ALA A 40 0.46 -15.71 26.72
N SER A 41 -0.15 -15.77 25.54
CA SER A 41 -0.22 -16.99 24.72
C SER A 41 1.16 -17.50 24.32
N VAL A 42 2.06 -16.62 23.88
CA VAL A 42 3.43 -17.01 23.52
C VAL A 42 4.22 -17.54 24.73
N LEU A 43 4.11 -16.87 25.88
CA LEU A 43 4.77 -17.32 27.11
C LEU A 43 4.24 -18.67 27.60
N MET A 44 2.92 -18.90 27.51
CA MET A 44 2.33 -20.20 27.82
C MET A 44 2.86 -21.29 26.90
N ARG A 45 2.93 -21.02 25.58
CA ARG A 45 3.43 -21.97 24.59
C ARG A 45 4.89 -22.35 24.81
N GLN A 46 5.70 -21.46 25.36
CA GLN A 46 7.12 -21.69 25.64
C GLN A 46 7.43 -21.94 27.12
N SER A 47 6.41 -22.24 27.93
CA SER A 47 6.57 -22.45 29.37
C SER A 47 7.47 -23.65 29.73
N ALA A 48 7.56 -24.64 28.84
CA ALA A 48 8.42 -25.81 29.01
C ALA A 48 9.91 -25.52 28.70
N GLU A 49 10.22 -24.41 28.03
CA GLU A 49 11.60 -24.04 27.74
C GLU A 49 12.25 -23.38 28.96
N LEU A 50 13.22 -24.09 29.54
CA LEU A 50 14.00 -23.63 30.67
C LEU A 50 15.44 -23.34 30.24
N THR A 51 16.08 -22.39 30.91
CA THR A 51 17.53 -22.21 30.86
C THR A 51 18.23 -23.37 31.58
N GLU A 52 19.54 -23.52 31.39
CA GLU A 52 20.35 -24.50 32.12
C GLU A 52 20.18 -24.39 33.65
N ASP A 53 20.01 -23.17 34.17
CA ASP A 53 19.71 -22.89 35.59
C ASP A 53 18.27 -23.27 36.05
N GLY A 54 17.46 -23.92 35.20
CA GLY A 54 16.07 -24.31 35.51
C GLY A 54 15.06 -23.15 35.56
N ARG A 55 15.42 -21.96 35.09
CA ARG A 55 14.52 -20.79 35.03
C ARG A 55 13.79 -20.73 33.70
N GLN A 56 12.60 -20.11 33.66
CA GLN A 56 11.91 -19.84 32.39
C GLN A 56 12.81 -19.09 31.42
N ARG A 57 12.90 -19.59 30.19
CA ARG A 57 13.72 -19.04 29.11
C ARG A 57 13.22 -17.69 28.62
N LEU A 58 11.94 -17.61 28.23
CA LEU A 58 11.29 -16.35 27.86
C LEU A 58 10.65 -15.70 29.07
N VAL A 59 10.92 -14.41 29.25
CA VAL A 59 10.31 -13.61 30.32
C VAL A 59 9.83 -12.25 29.82
N ARG A 60 8.81 -11.71 30.49
CA ARG A 60 8.38 -10.33 30.27
C ARG A 60 9.50 -9.35 30.66
N HIS A 61 9.70 -8.32 29.85
CA HIS A 61 10.77 -7.33 30.03
C HIS A 61 10.27 -5.92 29.73
N GLY A 62 9.18 -5.54 30.39
CA GLY A 62 8.54 -4.23 30.26
C GLY A 62 7.87 -4.03 28.89
N HIS A 63 7.83 -2.78 28.44
CA HIS A 63 7.22 -2.38 27.16
C HIS A 63 8.23 -1.61 26.31
N LEU A 64 8.04 -1.65 24.99
CA LEU A 64 8.69 -0.71 24.08
C LEU A 64 8.14 0.70 24.32
N PRO A 65 8.89 1.75 23.91
CA PRO A 65 8.39 3.12 23.93
C PRO A 65 7.03 3.23 23.25
N GLU A 66 6.18 4.08 23.82
CA GLU A 66 4.89 4.40 23.23
C GLU A 66 5.09 4.97 21.82
N ARG A 67 4.24 4.53 20.90
CA ARG A 67 4.17 5.10 19.56
C ARG A 67 2.72 5.24 19.13
N GLU A 68 2.48 6.19 18.24
CA GLU A 68 1.18 6.35 17.62
C GLU A 68 1.09 5.57 16.32
N ILE A 69 -0.07 4.96 16.10
CA ILE A 69 -0.44 4.34 14.84
C ILE A 69 -1.61 5.12 14.26
N MET A 70 -1.46 5.62 13.03
CA MET A 70 -2.52 6.30 12.32
C MET A 70 -3.60 5.30 11.88
N THR A 71 -4.85 5.56 12.26
CA THR A 71 -6.03 4.74 11.93
C THR A 71 -7.13 5.60 11.33
N GLY A 72 -8.23 4.98 10.88
CA GLY A 72 -9.39 5.72 10.36
C GLY A 72 -10.07 6.64 11.37
N ILE A 73 -9.83 6.46 12.67
CA ILE A 73 -10.34 7.32 13.77
C ILE A 73 -9.26 8.27 14.32
N GLY A 74 -8.18 8.46 13.56
CA GLY A 74 -7.02 9.26 13.93
C GLY A 74 -5.91 8.44 14.62
N PRO A 75 -4.95 9.11 15.27
CA PRO A 75 -3.82 8.44 15.91
C PRO A 75 -4.26 7.67 17.16
N VAL A 76 -3.81 6.41 17.27
CA VAL A 76 -3.99 5.58 18.47
C VAL A 76 -2.63 5.28 19.07
N ALA A 77 -2.38 5.78 20.28
CA ALA A 77 -1.17 5.52 21.03
C ALA A 77 -1.15 4.06 21.52
N VAL A 78 -0.05 3.36 21.29
CA VAL A 78 0.12 1.95 21.66
C VAL A 78 1.46 1.71 22.34
N ARG A 79 1.47 0.79 23.32
CA ARG A 79 2.69 0.25 23.95
C ARG A 79 2.72 -1.25 23.74
N CYS A 80 3.71 -1.71 22.98
CA CYS A 80 3.90 -3.15 22.77
C CYS A 80 4.70 -3.72 23.95
N PRO A 81 4.21 -4.78 24.63
CA PRO A 81 4.99 -5.49 25.63
C PRO A 81 6.21 -6.13 24.98
N ARG A 82 7.28 -6.24 25.75
CA ARG A 82 8.56 -6.79 25.33
C ARG A 82 8.79 -8.12 26.03
N VAL A 83 9.23 -9.10 25.25
CA VAL A 83 9.68 -10.39 25.77
C VAL A 83 11.19 -10.49 25.56
N ARG A 84 11.89 -11.01 26.56
CA ARG A 84 13.33 -11.26 26.54
C ARG A 84 13.58 -12.76 26.63
N ASP A 85 14.38 -13.26 25.69
CA ASP A 85 15.05 -14.56 25.81
C ASP A 85 16.28 -14.42 26.71
N ARG A 86 16.40 -15.28 27.73
CA ARG A 86 17.51 -15.28 28.69
C ARG A 86 18.77 -15.99 28.18
N VAL A 87 18.66 -16.82 27.15
CA VAL A 87 19.78 -17.65 26.64
C VAL A 87 20.79 -16.83 25.82
N GLY A 88 20.52 -15.54 25.55
CA GLY A 88 21.48 -14.61 24.95
C GLY A 88 21.39 -14.53 23.41
N GLU A 89 22.47 -14.05 22.77
CA GLU A 89 22.55 -13.93 21.31
C GLU A 89 23.14 -15.20 20.69
N GLY A 90 22.47 -15.74 19.67
CA GLY A 90 22.83 -16.97 18.97
C GLY A 90 21.77 -17.35 17.93
N ALA A 91 22.02 -18.39 17.14
CA ALA A 91 21.10 -18.87 16.10
C ALA A 91 19.75 -19.35 16.69
N ASP A 92 19.77 -19.86 17.93
CA ASP A 92 18.59 -20.41 18.60
C ASP A 92 17.77 -19.35 19.35
N ARG A 93 18.14 -18.07 19.28
CA ARG A 93 17.46 -16.99 20.02
C ARG A 93 16.02 -16.83 19.58
N ILE A 94 15.11 -16.91 20.54
CA ILE A 94 13.69 -16.74 20.28
C ILE A 94 13.35 -15.26 20.26
N ARG A 95 12.86 -14.79 19.11
CA ARG A 95 12.40 -13.41 18.92
C ARG A 95 10.89 -13.37 18.94
N PHE A 96 10.33 -12.65 19.92
CA PHE A 96 8.92 -12.28 19.91
C PHE A 96 8.70 -11.08 19.00
N SER A 97 7.79 -11.23 18.04
CA SER A 97 7.23 -10.13 17.25
C SER A 97 5.72 -10.24 17.32
N SER A 98 5.06 -9.14 17.70
CA SER A 98 3.60 -9.07 17.72
C SER A 98 3.05 -9.13 16.29
N THR A 99 2.04 -9.97 16.08
CA THR A 99 1.27 -10.06 14.84
C THR A 99 0.27 -8.92 14.75
N ILE A 100 -0.31 -8.53 15.89
CA ILE A 100 -1.29 -7.44 16.01
C ILE A 100 -0.61 -6.08 15.83
N LEU A 101 0.57 -5.89 16.45
CA LEU A 101 1.37 -4.66 16.38
C LEU A 101 2.77 -4.94 15.82
N PRO A 102 2.91 -5.15 14.49
CA PRO A 102 4.20 -5.39 13.87
C PRO A 102 5.22 -4.28 14.20
N PRO A 103 6.52 -4.62 14.27
CA PRO A 103 7.59 -3.65 14.42
C PRO A 103 7.48 -2.54 13.37
N TYR A 104 7.72 -1.30 13.79
CA TYR A 104 7.71 -0.12 12.91
C TYR A 104 6.38 0.20 12.23
N ALA A 105 5.29 -0.53 12.49
CA ALA A 105 3.97 -0.15 12.03
C ALA A 105 3.64 1.27 12.52
N ARG A 106 3.34 2.16 11.56
CA ARG A 106 2.95 3.56 11.79
C ARG A 106 1.50 3.82 11.37
N ARG A 107 0.89 2.93 10.58
CA ARG A 107 -0.45 3.10 10.02
C ARG A 107 -1.18 1.75 9.98
N SER A 108 -2.50 1.82 9.98
CA SER A 108 -3.35 0.68 9.65
C SER A 108 -3.30 0.33 8.16
N LYS A 109 -3.45 -0.95 7.82
CA LYS A 109 -3.47 -1.42 6.42
C LYS A 109 -4.55 -0.75 5.58
N SER A 110 -5.71 -0.43 6.17
CA SER A 110 -6.78 0.26 5.45
C SER A 110 -6.35 1.64 4.93
N LEU A 111 -5.53 2.37 5.70
CA LEU A 111 -4.96 3.64 5.25
C LEU A 111 -3.82 3.46 4.22
N GLU A 112 -3.04 2.39 4.33
CA GLU A 112 -2.02 2.08 3.31
C GLU A 112 -2.67 1.79 1.95
N VAL A 113 -3.80 1.09 1.93
CA VAL A 113 -4.58 0.79 0.71
C VAL A 113 -5.31 2.02 0.16
N LEU A 114 -5.72 2.96 1.03
CA LEU A 114 -6.39 4.18 0.60
C LEU A 114 -5.51 5.04 -0.33
N LEU A 115 -4.20 5.08 -0.11
CA LEU A 115 -3.28 5.91 -0.88
C LEU A 115 -3.26 5.57 -2.38
N PRO A 116 -3.05 4.30 -2.80
CA PRO A 116 -3.25 3.87 -4.17
C PRO A 116 -4.58 4.32 -4.78
N VAL A 117 -5.67 4.16 -4.02
CA VAL A 117 -7.02 4.45 -4.52
C VAL A 117 -7.18 5.94 -4.81
N LEU A 118 -6.76 6.79 -3.88
CA LEU A 118 -6.80 8.25 -4.07
C LEU A 118 -5.93 8.69 -5.25
N TYR A 119 -4.78 8.04 -5.45
CA TYR A 119 -3.89 8.34 -6.58
C TYR A 119 -4.54 7.98 -7.90
N LEU A 120 -5.13 6.79 -7.99
CA LEU A 120 -5.87 6.32 -9.18
C LEU A 120 -7.14 7.16 -9.44
N LYS A 121 -7.70 7.81 -8.42
CA LYS A 121 -8.81 8.75 -8.57
C LYS A 121 -8.38 10.15 -9.02
N GLY A 122 -7.08 10.37 -9.26
CA GLY A 122 -6.57 11.61 -9.83
C GLY A 122 -6.31 12.71 -8.82
N ILE A 123 -6.25 12.41 -7.52
CA ILE A 123 -5.80 13.39 -6.53
C ILE A 123 -4.31 13.66 -6.78
N SER A 124 -3.94 14.94 -6.91
CA SER A 124 -2.54 15.33 -7.07
C SER A 124 -1.74 14.92 -5.85
N SER A 125 -0.51 14.41 -6.03
CA SER A 125 0.36 13.97 -4.93
C SER A 125 0.62 15.05 -3.87
N GLY A 126 0.52 16.34 -4.22
CA GLY A 126 0.62 17.46 -3.28
C GLY A 126 -0.66 17.70 -2.46
N ASP A 127 -1.83 17.33 -2.98
CA ASP A 127 -3.13 17.60 -2.36
C ASP A 127 -3.58 16.46 -1.41
N PHE A 128 -2.81 15.36 -1.35
CA PHE A 128 -3.09 14.24 -0.46
C PHE A 128 -3.11 14.65 1.00
N GLU A 129 -2.11 15.44 1.42
CA GLU A 129 -2.01 15.86 2.81
C GLU A 129 -3.24 16.67 3.22
N GLU A 130 -3.70 17.57 2.37
CA GLU A 130 -4.92 18.35 2.60
C GLU A 130 -6.18 17.46 2.63
N ALA A 131 -6.35 16.57 1.65
CA ALA A 131 -7.48 15.65 1.60
C ALA A 131 -7.54 14.74 2.83
N LEU A 132 -6.38 14.30 3.33
CA LEU A 132 -6.30 13.40 4.48
C LEU A 132 -6.43 14.15 5.80
N VAL A 133 -5.93 15.38 5.92
CA VAL A 133 -6.24 16.25 7.06
C VAL A 133 -7.75 16.51 7.15
N ALA A 134 -8.40 16.70 6.01
CA ALA A 134 -9.86 16.85 5.94
C ALA A 134 -10.61 15.59 6.42
N LEU A 135 -10.09 14.39 6.15
CA LEU A 135 -10.75 13.13 6.50
C LEU A 135 -10.40 12.60 7.89
N LEU A 136 -9.16 12.79 8.34
CA LEU A 136 -8.58 12.13 9.52
C LEU A 136 -8.14 13.11 10.62
N GLY A 137 -8.29 14.42 10.40
CA GLY A 137 -7.91 15.47 11.35
C GLY A 137 -6.49 16.00 11.16
N LYS A 138 -6.16 17.09 11.85
CA LYS A 138 -4.81 17.72 11.84
C LYS A 138 -3.68 16.79 12.26
N ASN A 139 -3.99 15.72 12.97
CA ASN A 139 -3.01 14.73 13.40
C ASN A 139 -2.76 13.64 12.36
N ALA A 140 -3.35 13.72 11.15
CA ALA A 140 -3.17 12.81 10.02
C ALA A 140 -1.75 12.83 9.40
N GLY A 141 -0.73 13.02 10.24
CA GLY A 141 0.66 13.02 9.85
C GLY A 141 1.10 11.68 9.27
N GLY A 142 1.99 11.76 8.28
CA GLY A 142 2.68 10.61 7.70
C GLY A 142 2.36 10.34 6.24
N LEU A 143 1.34 10.95 5.67
CA LEU A 143 0.98 10.76 4.26
C LEU A 143 1.60 11.88 3.41
N SER A 144 2.93 11.94 3.46
CA SER A 144 3.74 12.89 2.71
C SER A 144 3.85 12.50 1.24
N ALA A 145 4.17 13.48 0.38
CA ALA A 145 4.54 13.25 -1.01
C ALA A 145 5.65 12.17 -1.16
N SER A 146 6.56 12.07 -0.18
CA SER A 146 7.60 11.02 -0.15
C SER A 146 7.06 9.60 0.06
N THR A 147 5.89 9.42 0.67
CA THR A 147 5.23 8.10 0.74
C THR A 147 4.65 7.71 -0.62
N ILE A 148 4.07 8.66 -1.35
CA ILE A 148 3.61 8.43 -2.73
C ILE A 148 4.79 8.18 -3.67
N GLY A 149 5.90 8.89 -3.51
CA GLY A 149 7.13 8.65 -4.28
C GLY A 149 7.61 7.19 -4.17
N ARG A 150 7.72 6.67 -2.94
CA ARG A 150 8.09 5.27 -2.69
C ARG A 150 7.07 4.27 -3.27
N LEU A 151 5.79 4.61 -3.24
CA LEU A 151 4.75 3.77 -3.86
C LEU A 151 4.90 3.72 -5.39
N LYS A 152 5.20 4.86 -6.02
CA LYS A 152 5.50 4.95 -7.45
C LYS A 152 6.75 4.15 -7.83
N GLU A 153 7.80 4.20 -7.01
CA GLU A 153 9.00 3.39 -7.21
C GLU A 153 8.67 1.89 -7.19
N ALA A 154 7.92 1.42 -6.18
CA ALA A 154 7.49 0.03 -6.10
C ALA A 154 6.64 -0.39 -7.31
N TRP A 155 5.70 0.45 -7.76
CA TRP A 155 4.92 0.19 -8.98
C TRP A 155 5.75 0.21 -10.25
N SER A 156 6.76 1.08 -10.33
CA SER A 156 7.70 1.11 -11.46
C SER A 156 8.49 -0.19 -11.54
N GLU A 157 8.97 -0.72 -10.42
CA GLU A 157 9.64 -2.01 -10.34
C GLU A 157 8.69 -3.19 -10.68
N GLU A 158 7.44 -3.13 -10.22
CA GLU A 158 6.42 -4.11 -10.56
C GLU A 158 6.10 -4.08 -12.06
N HIS A 159 5.91 -2.90 -12.63
CA HIS A 159 5.69 -2.70 -14.05
C HIS A 159 6.90 -3.21 -14.87
N ALA A 160 8.13 -2.91 -14.45
CA ALA A 160 9.34 -3.37 -15.11
C ALA A 160 9.50 -4.90 -15.08
N ARG A 161 9.04 -5.56 -14.01
CA ARG A 161 8.98 -7.04 -13.95
C ARG A 161 7.86 -7.59 -14.82
N TRP A 162 6.68 -6.97 -14.77
CA TRP A 162 5.52 -7.37 -15.57
C TRP A 162 5.77 -7.23 -17.07
N SER A 163 6.42 -6.15 -17.52
CA SER A 163 6.74 -5.93 -18.93
C SER A 163 7.79 -6.89 -19.49
N LYS A 164 8.63 -7.46 -18.61
CA LYS A 164 9.66 -8.45 -18.97
C LYS A 164 9.28 -9.90 -18.68
N ARG A 165 8.03 -10.15 -18.26
CA ARG A 165 7.58 -11.50 -17.92
C ARG A 165 7.61 -12.39 -19.16
N ASP A 166 7.88 -13.67 -18.95
CA ASP A 166 7.74 -14.65 -20.02
C ASP A 166 6.27 -14.91 -20.33
N LEU A 167 5.93 -14.89 -21.62
CA LEU A 167 4.59 -15.14 -22.15
C LEU A 167 4.50 -16.51 -22.84
N SER A 168 5.59 -17.28 -22.88
CA SER A 168 5.67 -18.56 -23.59
C SER A 168 4.75 -19.64 -23.02
N ALA A 169 4.36 -19.53 -21.75
CA ALA A 169 3.45 -20.45 -21.08
C ALA A 169 2.01 -20.36 -21.58
N GLU A 170 1.62 -19.21 -22.15
CA GLU A 170 0.27 -18.95 -22.65
C GLU A 170 0.26 -19.02 -24.18
N ARG A 171 -0.74 -19.69 -24.74
CA ARG A 171 -0.97 -19.65 -26.18
C ARG A 171 -1.96 -18.54 -26.48
N TYR A 172 -1.58 -17.59 -27.33
CA TYR A 172 -2.50 -16.55 -27.80
C TYR A 172 -2.94 -16.82 -29.23
N VAL A 173 -4.24 -16.73 -29.47
CA VAL A 173 -4.85 -16.90 -30.80
C VAL A 173 -5.05 -15.57 -31.53
N TYR A 174 -5.23 -14.49 -30.78
CA TYR A 174 -5.40 -13.14 -31.32
C TYR A 174 -4.68 -12.12 -30.45
N PHE A 175 -4.19 -11.06 -31.11
CA PHE A 175 -3.75 -9.83 -30.45
C PHE A 175 -4.45 -8.63 -31.04
N TRP A 176 -4.85 -7.72 -30.16
CA TRP A 176 -5.26 -6.36 -30.48
C TRP A 176 -4.17 -5.44 -29.99
N VAL A 177 -3.79 -4.48 -30.83
CA VAL A 177 -2.85 -3.43 -30.47
C VAL A 177 -3.49 -2.09 -30.81
N ASP A 178 -3.49 -1.19 -29.83
CA ASP A 178 -4.08 0.15 -29.93
C ASP A 178 -3.16 1.20 -29.28
N GLY A 179 -3.27 2.45 -29.70
CA GLY A 179 -2.48 3.57 -29.21
C GLY A 179 -3.33 4.58 -28.45
N ILE A 180 -3.09 4.76 -27.15
CA ILE A 180 -3.77 5.77 -26.34
C ILE A 180 -2.90 7.02 -26.25
N HIS A 181 -3.36 8.11 -26.83
CA HIS A 181 -2.68 9.40 -26.75
C HIS A 181 -2.95 10.05 -25.39
N VAL A 182 -1.88 10.26 -24.61
CA VAL A 182 -1.93 10.90 -23.30
C VAL A 182 -1.10 12.17 -23.36
N GLN A 183 -1.74 13.31 -23.09
CA GLN A 183 -1.04 14.57 -22.95
C GLN A 183 -0.60 14.73 -21.48
N ALA A 184 0.68 14.47 -21.22
CA ALA A 184 1.28 14.79 -19.93
C ALA A 184 1.39 16.31 -19.77
N ARG A 185 1.10 16.83 -18.57
CA ARG A 185 1.30 18.26 -18.29
C ARG A 185 2.80 18.58 -18.38
N LEU A 186 3.15 19.65 -19.11
CA LEU A 186 4.52 20.12 -19.41
C LEU A 186 5.28 19.43 -20.55
N GLU A 187 4.66 18.52 -21.31
CA GLU A 187 5.27 18.01 -22.55
C GLU A 187 4.64 18.67 -23.79
N ASP A 188 5.49 19.08 -24.74
CA ASP A 188 5.07 19.73 -26.00
C ASP A 188 4.39 18.75 -26.97
N GLU A 189 4.65 17.44 -26.82
CA GLU A 189 4.10 16.38 -27.65
C GLU A 189 3.29 15.38 -26.82
N ALA A 190 2.15 14.93 -27.34
CA ALA A 190 1.36 13.89 -26.70
C ALA A 190 2.10 12.54 -26.79
N GLN A 191 2.30 11.87 -25.65
CA GLN A 191 2.86 10.52 -25.62
C GLN A 191 1.79 9.53 -26.09
N CYS A 192 2.18 8.57 -26.94
CA CYS A 192 1.29 7.50 -27.36
C CYS A 192 1.62 6.25 -26.52
N LEU A 193 0.68 5.78 -25.72
CA LEU A 193 0.79 4.51 -25.00
C LEU A 193 0.27 3.38 -25.86
N LEU A 194 1.16 2.48 -26.28
CA LEU A 194 0.79 1.27 -27.01
C LEU A 194 0.25 0.22 -26.04
N VAL A 195 -1.00 -0.17 -26.21
CA VAL A 195 -1.69 -1.18 -25.42
C VAL A 195 -1.84 -2.45 -26.25
N ILE A 196 -1.35 -3.58 -25.72
CA ILE A 196 -1.43 -4.88 -26.38
C ILE A 196 -2.33 -5.79 -25.53
N ILE A 197 -3.44 -6.26 -26.11
CA ILE A 197 -4.36 -7.22 -25.50
C ILE A 197 -4.26 -8.54 -26.27
N GLY A 198 -4.02 -9.65 -25.57
CA GLY A 198 -4.03 -11.00 -26.13
C GLY A 198 -5.31 -11.75 -25.75
N ALA A 199 -5.80 -12.62 -26.63
CA ALA A 199 -6.81 -13.62 -26.30
C ALA A 199 -6.25 -15.04 -26.38
N THR A 200 -6.56 -15.83 -25.35
CA THR A 200 -6.28 -17.27 -25.28
C THR A 200 -7.29 -18.08 -26.10
N PRO A 201 -7.00 -19.35 -26.46
CA PRO A 201 -7.93 -20.26 -27.11
C PRO A 201 -9.28 -20.40 -26.39
N GLU A 202 -9.28 -20.26 -25.07
CA GLU A 202 -10.45 -20.33 -24.20
C GLU A 202 -11.29 -19.03 -24.25
N GLY A 203 -10.84 -18.02 -24.99
CA GLY A 203 -11.53 -16.73 -25.14
C GLY A 203 -11.25 -15.74 -24.01
N LYS A 204 -10.35 -16.04 -23.07
CA LYS A 204 -9.93 -15.09 -22.03
C LYS A 204 -9.03 -14.02 -22.65
N LYS A 205 -9.44 -12.76 -22.52
CA LYS A 205 -8.66 -11.58 -22.89
C LYS A 205 -7.81 -11.11 -21.73
N GLU A 206 -6.56 -10.74 -21.99
CA GLU A 206 -5.67 -10.18 -20.98
C GLU A 206 -4.72 -9.14 -21.57
N LEU A 207 -4.32 -8.18 -20.74
CA LEU A 207 -3.31 -7.20 -21.10
C LEU A 207 -1.96 -7.91 -21.17
N VAL A 208 -1.35 -7.89 -22.35
CA VAL A 208 -0.08 -8.56 -22.63
C VAL A 208 1.09 -7.58 -22.52
N GLY A 209 0.92 -6.36 -23.02
CA GLY A 209 1.96 -5.34 -23.01
C GLY A 209 1.41 -3.92 -22.94
N LEU A 210 2.20 -3.04 -22.34
CA LEU A 210 2.01 -1.59 -22.31
C LEU A 210 3.38 -0.96 -22.56
N THR A 211 3.50 -0.06 -23.53
CA THR A 211 4.80 0.54 -23.91
C THR A 211 4.62 1.95 -24.40
N ASP A 212 5.58 2.81 -24.06
CA ASP A 212 5.65 4.17 -24.57
C ASP A 212 6.07 4.13 -26.06
N GLY A 213 5.15 4.55 -26.93
CA GLY A 213 5.38 4.71 -28.36
C GLY A 213 5.72 6.15 -28.69
N VAL A 214 6.89 6.37 -29.31
CA VAL A 214 7.34 7.71 -29.75
C VAL A 214 6.60 8.18 -31.01
N ARG A 215 5.97 7.26 -31.76
CA ARG A 215 5.06 7.50 -32.89
C ARG A 215 4.68 6.15 -33.48
N GLU A 216 3.52 6.08 -34.14
CA GLU A 216 3.18 5.00 -35.08
C GLU A 216 4.22 4.92 -36.21
N SER A 217 5.38 4.32 -35.96
CA SER A 217 6.36 4.02 -36.99
C SER A 217 6.48 2.51 -37.10
N ALA A 218 6.36 2.00 -38.32
CA ALA A 218 6.46 0.58 -38.69
C ALA A 218 7.72 -0.14 -38.13
N GLN A 219 8.72 0.61 -37.64
CA GLN A 219 9.95 0.10 -37.03
C GLN A 219 9.80 -0.36 -35.57
N SER A 220 8.90 0.22 -34.77
CA SER A 220 8.66 -0.25 -33.39
C SER A 220 8.10 -1.69 -33.36
N TRP A 221 7.38 -2.07 -34.43
CA TRP A 221 6.64 -3.31 -34.56
C TRP A 221 7.50 -4.56 -34.83
N ARG A 222 8.71 -4.41 -35.38
CA ARG A 222 9.57 -5.57 -35.71
C ARG A 222 10.33 -6.14 -34.53
N GLY A 223 10.51 -5.37 -33.45
CA GLY A 223 11.25 -5.82 -32.27
C GLY A 223 10.48 -6.80 -31.37
N HIS A 224 9.14 -6.85 -31.48
CA HIS A 224 8.27 -7.55 -30.51
C HIS A 224 7.64 -8.86 -31.02
N CYS A 225 7.64 -9.14 -32.32
CA CYS A 225 6.87 -10.25 -32.89
C CYS A 225 7.74 -11.20 -33.74
N HIS A 226 8.23 -12.29 -33.14
CA HIS A 226 8.74 -13.46 -33.87
C HIS A 226 7.73 -14.62 -33.72
N GLY A 227 6.75 -14.69 -34.62
CA GLY A 227 5.81 -15.82 -34.68
C GLY A 227 4.65 -15.57 -35.64
N ASN A 228 4.14 -16.63 -36.28
CA ASN A 228 2.96 -16.60 -37.16
C ASN A 228 1.71 -16.27 -36.34
N LEU A 229 1.48 -14.98 -36.14
CA LEU A 229 0.45 -14.43 -35.29
C LEU A 229 -0.39 -13.45 -36.11
N PHE A 230 -1.70 -13.69 -36.16
CA PHE A 230 -2.64 -12.76 -36.78
C PHE A 230 -2.71 -11.50 -35.90
N LEU A 231 -1.95 -10.48 -36.29
CA LEU A 231 -1.99 -9.16 -35.69
C LEU A 231 -3.17 -8.39 -36.28
N LEU A 232 -4.21 -8.15 -35.48
CA LEU A 232 -5.31 -7.27 -35.86
C LEU A 232 -4.99 -5.88 -35.31
N ILE A 233 -4.32 -5.06 -36.12
CA ILE A 233 -4.10 -3.64 -35.80
C ILE A 233 -5.44 -2.94 -36.02
N ILE A 234 -6.08 -2.52 -34.93
CA ILE A 234 -7.23 -1.62 -35.01
C ILE A 234 -6.67 -0.22 -34.82
N THR A 235 -6.28 0.43 -35.91
CA THR A 235 -6.00 1.86 -35.90
C THR A 235 -7.32 2.60 -35.72
N SER A 236 -7.59 3.08 -34.51
CA SER A 236 -8.62 4.10 -34.31
C SER A 236 -7.97 5.46 -34.59
N LEU A 237 -8.43 6.13 -35.66
CA LEU A 237 -8.12 7.52 -36.02
C LEU A 237 -8.48 8.50 -34.90
#